data_AF-A0A1Y3N3J1-F1
#
_entry.id   AF-A0A1Y3N3J1-F1
#
_cell.length_a   1.000
_cell.length_b   1.000
_cell.length_c   1.000
_cell.angle_alpha   90.00
_cell.angle_beta   90.00
_cell.angle_gamma   90.00
#
_symmetry.space_group_name_H-M   'P 1'
#
loop_
_entity.id
_entity.type
_entity.pdbx_description
1 polymer ?
#
loop_
_entity_poly.entity_id
_entity_poly.type
_entity_poly.pdbx_seq_one_letter_code
_entity_poly.pdbx_strand_id
1 'polypeptide(L)'
;MVELLLNKGGVNVNAKDSGGWTALHIVARENYYGLAKYLIKYGQADVDEEDNNMNTPLHIASQYGNHTITQLLINNNANINFKNLNGWTPLHIACQN
;
A
#
# COMPACT_ATOMS: atom_id res chain seq x y z
N MET A 1 -13.21 13.72 3.64
CA MET A 1 -13.99 12.49 3.95
C MET A 1 -13.16 11.45 4.68
N VAL A 2 -11.99 11.03 4.17
CA VAL A 2 -11.17 10.01 4.86
C VAL A 2 -10.69 10.47 6.25
N GLU A 3 -10.22 11.70 6.38
CA GLU A 3 -9.84 12.27 7.69
C GLU A 3 -11.01 12.26 8.69
N LEU A 4 -12.24 12.51 8.22
CA LEU A 4 -13.44 12.48 9.05
C LEU A 4 -13.70 11.06 9.60
N LEU A 5 -13.50 10.03 8.77
CA LEU A 5 -13.66 8.63 9.19
C LEU A 5 -12.58 8.24 10.20
N LEU A 6 -11.32 8.53 9.91
CA LEU A 6 -10.20 8.19 10.81
C LEU A 6 -10.32 8.91 12.17
N ASN A 7 -10.77 10.17 12.17
CA ASN A 7 -10.91 10.96 13.39
C ASN A 7 -12.16 10.60 14.23
N LYS A 8 -13.11 9.81 13.69
CA LYS A 8 -14.25 9.31 14.47
C LYS A 8 -13.85 8.22 15.49
N GLY A 9 -12.66 7.64 15.35
CA GLY A 9 -12.14 6.59 16.22
C GLY A 9 -12.72 5.19 15.90
N GLY A 10 -12.01 4.15 16.33
CA GLY A 10 -12.43 2.75 16.13
C GLY A 10 -12.34 2.22 14.70
N VAL A 11 -11.76 3.00 13.76
CA VAL A 11 -11.51 2.54 12.40
C VAL A 11 -10.29 1.63 12.39
N ASN A 12 -10.46 0.41 11.89
CA ASN A 12 -9.34 -0.45 11.53
C ASN A 12 -8.78 0.03 10.17
N VAL A 13 -7.66 0.74 10.19
CA VAL A 13 -7.00 1.27 8.98
C VAL A 13 -6.54 0.15 8.01
N ASN A 14 -6.25 -1.03 8.55
CA ASN A 14 -5.82 -2.21 7.82
C ASN A 14 -6.99 -3.16 7.50
N ALA A 15 -8.24 -2.69 7.64
CA ALA A 15 -9.40 -3.47 7.20
C ALA A 15 -9.24 -3.83 5.72
N LYS A 16 -9.48 -5.11 5.42
CA LYS A 16 -9.36 -5.69 4.08
C LYS A 16 -10.73 -5.85 3.44
N ASP A 17 -10.80 -5.55 2.15
CA ASP A 17 -11.95 -5.93 1.33
C ASP A 17 -11.90 -7.43 0.94
N SER A 18 -12.82 -7.87 0.07
CA SER A 18 -12.87 -9.27 -0.37
C SER A 18 -11.66 -9.71 -1.20
N GLY A 19 -10.90 -8.78 -1.76
CA GLY A 19 -9.64 -9.03 -2.46
C GLY A 19 -8.42 -9.01 -1.54
N GLY A 20 -8.60 -8.75 -0.24
CA GLY A 20 -7.51 -8.57 0.70
C GLY A 20 -6.94 -7.14 0.70
N TRP A 21 -7.53 -6.21 -0.05
CA TRP A 21 -6.98 -4.87 -0.21
C TRP A 21 -7.27 -4.01 1.00
N THR A 22 -6.23 -3.39 1.53
CA THR A 22 -6.34 -2.29 2.51
C THR A 22 -6.51 -0.95 1.80
N ALA A 23 -6.87 0.08 2.57
CA ALA A 23 -6.87 1.46 2.04
C ALA A 23 -5.51 1.86 1.43
N LEU A 24 -4.40 1.31 1.96
CA LEU A 24 -3.06 1.60 1.45
C LEU A 24 -2.79 0.98 0.07
N HIS A 25 -3.37 -0.19 -0.24
CA HIS A 25 -3.33 -0.77 -1.59
C HIS A 25 -4.05 0.12 -2.61
N ILE A 26 -5.24 0.61 -2.24
CA ILE A 26 -6.06 1.47 -3.11
C ILE A 26 -5.30 2.75 -3.47
N VAL A 27 -4.78 3.49 -2.47
CA VAL A 27 -4.04 4.73 -2.75
C VAL A 27 -2.71 4.48 -3.45
N ALA A 28 -2.12 3.28 -3.29
CA ALA A 28 -0.92 2.90 -4.00
C ALA A 28 -1.15 2.66 -5.48
N ARG A 29 -2.33 2.17 -5.86
CA ARG A 29 -2.78 2.07 -7.25
C ARG A 29 -3.16 3.44 -7.84
N GLU A 30 -3.93 4.24 -7.10
CA GLU A 30 -4.51 5.50 -7.62
C GLU A 30 -3.58 6.73 -7.49
N ASN A 31 -2.37 6.55 -6.97
CA ASN A 31 -1.34 7.59 -6.78
C ASN A 31 -1.77 8.78 -5.89
N TYR A 32 -2.60 8.53 -4.87
CA TYR A 32 -3.06 9.58 -3.94
C TYR A 32 -2.05 9.83 -2.82
N TYR A 33 -0.93 10.47 -3.15
CA TYR A 33 0.21 10.69 -2.24
C TYR A 33 -0.17 11.30 -0.89
N GLY A 34 -0.96 12.37 -0.88
CA GLY A 34 -1.35 13.05 0.36
C GLY A 34 -2.12 12.12 1.30
N LEU A 35 -2.99 11.28 0.74
CA LEU A 35 -3.78 10.33 1.49
C LEU A 35 -2.94 9.13 1.97
N ALA A 36 -2.06 8.60 1.11
CA ALA A 36 -1.11 7.55 1.50
C ALA A 36 -0.22 8.01 2.67
N LYS A 37 0.31 9.23 2.60
CA LYS A 37 1.10 9.83 3.68
C LYS A 37 0.28 9.97 4.96
N TYR A 38 -0.98 10.36 4.86
CA TYR A 38 -1.87 10.45 6.02
C TYR A 38 -2.12 9.08 6.66
N LEU A 39 -2.46 8.08 5.85
CA LEU A 39 -2.74 6.71 6.31
C LEU A 39 -1.53 6.11 7.04
N ILE A 40 -0.32 6.28 6.50
CA ILE A 40 0.90 5.77 7.12
C ILE A 40 1.23 6.53 8.42
N LYS A 41 1.23 7.87 8.39
CA LYS A 41 1.72 8.66 9.53
C LYS A 41 0.74 8.78 10.68
N TYR A 42 -0.55 8.93 10.38
CA TYR A 42 -1.59 9.20 11.38
C TYR A 42 -2.54 8.03 11.52
N GLY A 43 -2.84 7.33 10.42
CA GLY A 43 -3.64 6.12 10.45
C GLY A 43 -2.90 4.91 11.01
N GLN A 44 -1.56 4.94 11.08
CA GLN A 44 -0.71 3.80 11.45
C GLN A 44 -0.94 2.59 10.53
N ALA A 45 -1.22 2.85 9.25
CA ALA A 45 -1.37 1.80 8.25
C ALA A 45 -0.09 0.99 8.13
N ASP A 46 -0.23 -0.33 8.12
CA ASP A 46 0.89 -1.23 7.90
C ASP A 46 1.25 -1.23 6.41
N VAL A 47 2.51 -0.90 6.13
CA VAL A 47 3.05 -0.70 4.79
C VAL A 47 3.28 -2.00 4.03
N ASP A 48 3.34 -3.14 4.74
CA ASP A 48 3.60 -4.47 4.20
C ASP A 48 2.38 -5.39 4.29
N GLU A 49 1.18 -4.85 4.56
CA GLU A 49 -0.06 -5.64 4.48
C GLU A 49 -0.21 -6.32 3.13
N GLU A 50 -0.68 -7.56 3.16
CA GLU A 50 -0.78 -8.40 1.97
C GLU A 50 -2.23 -8.50 1.48
N ASP A 51 -2.44 -8.37 0.17
CA ASP A 51 -3.68 -8.80 -0.48
C ASP A 51 -3.77 -10.33 -0.59
N ASN A 52 -4.86 -10.85 -1.15
CA ASN A 52 -5.06 -12.31 -1.29
C ASN A 52 -4.02 -12.98 -2.21
N ASN A 53 -3.25 -12.20 -2.96
CA ASN A 53 -2.17 -12.67 -3.83
C ASN A 53 -0.78 -12.44 -3.21
N MET A 54 -0.71 -12.07 -1.94
CA MET A 54 0.52 -11.68 -1.23
C MET A 54 1.22 -10.47 -1.86
N ASN A 55 0.49 -9.63 -2.60
CA ASN A 55 1.00 -8.34 -3.02
C ASN A 55 0.87 -7.37 -1.86
N THR A 56 1.95 -6.63 -1.60
CA THR A 56 1.95 -5.49 -0.70
C THR A 56 1.60 -4.20 -1.46
N PRO A 57 1.28 -3.08 -0.78
CA PRO A 57 1.14 -1.78 -1.42
C PRO A 57 2.33 -1.41 -2.32
N LEU A 58 3.54 -1.87 -2.00
CA LEU A 58 4.74 -1.63 -2.80
C LEU A 58 4.74 -2.40 -4.12
N HIS A 59 4.21 -3.64 -4.14
CA HIS A 59 3.97 -4.38 -5.39
C HIS A 59 2.98 -3.63 -6.27
N ILE A 60 1.87 -3.15 -5.70
CA ILE A 60 0.84 -2.40 -6.42
C ILE A 60 1.40 -1.08 -6.97
N ALA A 61 2.08 -0.28 -6.16
CA ALA A 61 2.69 0.98 -6.63
C ALA A 61 3.70 0.74 -7.77
N SER A 62 4.47 -0.36 -7.70
CA SER A 62 5.41 -0.77 -8.75
C SER A 62 4.70 -1.17 -10.04
N GLN A 63 3.60 -1.93 -9.95
CA GLN A 63 2.79 -2.32 -11.10
C GLN A 63 2.26 -1.11 -11.87
N TYR A 64 1.82 -0.07 -11.16
CA TYR A 64 1.23 1.11 -11.79
C TYR A 64 2.25 2.23 -12.07
N GLY A 65 3.54 2.02 -11.80
CA GLY A 65 4.58 3.04 -12.04
C GLY A 65 4.43 4.29 -11.16
N ASN A 66 3.84 4.15 -9.97
CA ASN A 66 3.54 5.26 -9.07
C ASN A 66 4.76 5.64 -8.21
N HIS A 67 5.77 6.23 -8.85
CA HIS A 67 7.06 6.61 -8.27
C HIS A 67 6.95 7.35 -6.92
N THR A 68 6.01 8.28 -6.79
CA THR A 68 5.79 9.07 -5.57
C THR A 68 5.30 8.21 -4.40
N ILE A 69 4.45 7.23 -4.66
CA ILE A 69 4.02 6.26 -3.63
C ILE A 69 5.15 5.28 -3.33
N THR A 70 5.82 4.75 -4.35
CA THR A 70 6.95 3.82 -4.17
C THR A 70 8.00 4.41 -3.24
N GLN A 71 8.40 5.66 -3.49
CA GLN A 71 9.35 6.36 -2.63
C GLN A 71 8.81 6.57 -1.21
N LEU A 72 7.52 6.90 -1.07
CA LEU A 72 6.89 7.07 0.24
C LEU A 72 6.92 5.76 1.04
N LEU A 73 6.55 4.63 0.44
CA LEU A 73 6.53 3.33 1.09
C LEU A 73 7.95 2.89 1.51
N ILE A 74 8.94 3.04 0.64
CA ILE A 74 10.35 2.76 0.95
C ILE A 74 10.84 3.61 2.12
N ASN A 75 10.51 4.91 2.13
CA ASN A 75 10.88 5.82 3.21
C ASN A 75 10.18 5.51 4.55
N ASN A 76 9.14 4.67 4.54
CA ASN A 76 8.45 4.19 5.73
C ASN A 76 8.71 2.70 5.97
N ASN A 77 9.87 2.19 5.54
CA ASN A 77 10.39 0.85 5.82
C ASN A 77 9.61 -0.31 5.20
N ALA A 78 8.88 -0.09 4.10
CA ALA A 78 8.30 -1.19 3.34
C ALA A 78 9.40 -2.16 2.87
N ASN A 79 9.14 -3.46 2.99
CA ASN A 79 10.09 -4.49 2.58
C ASN A 79 10.20 -4.57 1.05
N ILE A 80 11.27 -4.00 0.50
CA ILE A 80 11.55 -3.97 -0.94
C ILE A 80 11.76 -5.36 -1.57
N ASN A 81 12.00 -6.39 -0.75
CA ASN A 81 12.25 -7.77 -1.17
C ASN A 81 11.09 -8.72 -0.84
N PHE A 82 9.95 -8.19 -0.41
CA PHE A 82 8.75 -9.00 -0.15
C PHE A 82 8.39 -9.78 -1.42
N LYS A 83 8.00 -11.06 -1.28
CA LYS A 83 7.64 -11.91 -2.41
C LYS A 83 6.16 -12.21 -2.38
N ASN A 84 5.47 -11.97 -3.48
CA ASN A 84 4.09 -12.39 -3.65
C ASN A 84 3.97 -13.90 -3.92
N LEU A 85 2.75 -14.41 -4.15
CA LEU A 85 2.50 -15.84 -4.38
C LEU A 85 3.27 -16.42 -5.58
N ASN A 86 3.64 -15.60 -6.56
CA ASN A 86 4.42 -16.01 -7.72
C ASN A 86 5.94 -15.92 -7.49
N GLY A 87 6.36 -15.59 -6.27
CA GLY A 87 7.75 -15.36 -5.92
C GLY A 87 8.33 -14.04 -6.43
N TRP A 88 7.49 -13.15 -6.96
CA TRP A 88 7.92 -11.87 -7.51
C TRP A 88 8.05 -10.83 -6.41
N THR A 89 9.11 -10.03 -6.51
CA THR A 89 9.29 -8.84 -5.68
C THR A 89 8.69 -7.61 -6.39
N PRO A 90 8.51 -6.47 -5.69
CA PRO A 90 8.10 -5.24 -6.33
C PRO A 90 8.99 -4.85 -7.52
N LEU A 91 10.30 -5.12 -7.45
CA LEU A 91 11.22 -4.88 -8.57
C LEU A 91 10.94 -5.78 -9.78
N HIS A 92 10.61 -7.06 -9.58
CA HIS A 92 10.23 -7.94 -10.69
C HIS A 92 9.00 -7.40 -11.43
N ILE A 93 8.00 -6.92 -10.68
CA ILE A 93 6.80 -6.29 -11.23
C ILE A 93 7.15 -5.00 -11.99
N ALA A 94 7.98 -4.13 -11.40
CA ALA A 94 8.38 -2.87 -12.03
C ALA A 94 9.11 -3.07 -13.37
N CYS A 95 9.83 -4.18 -13.55
CA CYS A 95 10.52 -4.49 -14.80
C CYS A 95 9.63 -5.18 -15.85
N GLN A 96 8.39 -5.54 -15.52
CA GLN A 96 7.45 -6.16 -16.46
C GLN A 96 6.69 -5.13 -17.31
N ASN A 97 6.58 -3.90 -16.82
CA ASN A 97 5.83 -2.80 -17.45
C ASN A 97 6.78 -1.74 -18.02
#